data_AF-A0A0G4B563-F1
#
_entry.id   AF-A0A0G4B563-F1
#
_cell.length_a   1.000
_cell.length_b   1.000
_cell.length_c   1.000
_cell.angle_alpha   90.00
_cell.angle_beta   90.00
_cell.angle_gamma   90.00
#
_symmetry.space_group_name_H-M   'P 1'
#
loop_
_entity.id
_entity.type
_entity.pdbx_description
1 polymer ?
#
loop_
_entity_poly.entity_id
_entity_poly.type
_entity_poly.pdbx_seq_one_letter_code
_entity_poly.pdbx_strand_id
1 'polypeptide(L)'
;MKIEIHRVSKQLKILREQKQLTQEELAKSLGVSRQSIIALEQGKSLPSLPLAVAFSEIFETPFEAIFCIEEKINSHINFNDHEEVRNFMSNDLSPWSPMREASHLHEVIDRLFDENWPQVKSPQLPTMNVYEKDTNVVVAADVPGIKEEDLSIEVGEDTLTISGERKTEEEVNEEDFYRKEVSTGSFSRTVQLPAIVDKEKAEAEIKDGQLIVTLPKKAAVSPKITKIKVKKA
;
A
#
# COMPACT_ATOMS: atom_id res chain seq x y z
N MET A 1 15.64 -34.64 -21.75
CA MET A 1 14.21 -35.00 -21.73
C MET A 1 13.45 -33.71 -21.45
N LYS A 2 12.89 -33.06 -22.48
CA LYS A 2 12.17 -31.80 -22.34
C LYS A 2 10.82 -32.10 -21.67
N ILE A 3 10.68 -31.74 -20.40
CA ILE A 3 9.39 -31.77 -19.72
C ILE A 3 8.62 -30.55 -20.27
N GLU A 4 7.53 -30.80 -21.00
CA GLU A 4 6.78 -29.79 -21.73
C GLU A 4 6.21 -28.70 -20.81
N ILE A 5 6.74 -27.49 -20.95
CA ILE A 5 6.26 -26.24 -20.33
C ILE A 5 4.76 -25.98 -20.59
N HIS A 6 4.21 -26.57 -21.66
CA HIS A 6 2.79 -26.47 -22.02
C HIS A 6 1.83 -27.23 -21.09
N ARG A 7 2.35 -28.08 -20.20
CA ARG A 7 1.56 -28.99 -19.34
C ARG A 7 1.17 -28.38 -17.99
N VAL A 8 1.77 -27.25 -17.59
CA VAL A 8 1.76 -26.76 -16.21
C VAL A 8 0.80 -25.59 -15.96
N SER A 9 0.57 -24.70 -16.95
CA SER A 9 -0.38 -23.57 -16.79
C SER A 9 -1.85 -23.99 -16.68
N LYS A 10 -2.15 -25.29 -16.78
CA LYS A 10 -3.49 -25.87 -16.74
C LYS A 10 -3.80 -26.58 -15.42
N GLN A 11 -2.89 -26.59 -14.44
CA GLN A 11 -3.03 -27.26 -13.13
C GLN A 11 -4.31 -26.83 -12.39
N LEU A 12 -4.51 -25.53 -12.17
CA LEU A 12 -5.71 -25.01 -11.50
C LEU A 12 -7.01 -25.41 -12.22
N LYS A 13 -7.02 -25.35 -13.55
CA LYS A 13 -8.16 -25.73 -14.37
C LYS A 13 -8.48 -27.23 -14.24
N ILE A 14 -7.46 -28.07 -14.25
CA ILE A 14 -7.58 -29.52 -14.07
C ILE A 14 -8.14 -29.85 -12.68
N LEU A 15 -7.59 -29.23 -11.64
CA LEU A 15 -8.04 -29.43 -10.24
C LEU A 15 -9.49 -28.98 -10.05
N ARG A 16 -9.88 -27.86 -10.66
CA ARG A 16 -11.28 -27.39 -10.65
C ARG A 16 -12.22 -28.38 -11.34
N GLU A 17 -11.85 -28.87 -12.51
CA GLU A 17 -12.64 -29.85 -13.28
C GLU A 17 -12.74 -31.20 -12.54
N GLN A 18 -11.67 -31.63 -11.84
CA GLN A 18 -11.67 -32.84 -11.02
C GLN A 18 -12.63 -32.74 -9.82
N LYS A 19 -12.71 -31.58 -9.18
CA LYS A 19 -13.69 -31.29 -8.11
C LYS A 19 -15.08 -30.95 -8.65
N GLN A 20 -15.30 -31.02 -9.98
CA GLN A 20 -16.58 -30.72 -10.67
C GLN A 20 -17.12 -29.32 -10.39
N LEU A 21 -16.24 -28.36 -10.10
CA LEU A 21 -16.62 -26.98 -9.79
C LEU A 21 -16.69 -26.14 -11.05
N THR A 22 -17.70 -25.30 -11.17
CA THR A 22 -17.70 -24.22 -12.17
C THR A 22 -16.76 -23.09 -11.74
N GLN A 23 -16.33 -22.26 -12.69
CA GLN A 23 -15.52 -21.08 -12.38
C GLN A 23 -16.25 -20.10 -11.44
N GLU A 24 -17.58 -20.05 -11.51
CA GLU A 24 -18.43 -19.19 -10.67
C GLU A 24 -18.53 -19.73 -9.24
N GLU A 25 -18.72 -21.04 -9.07
CA GLU A 25 -18.78 -21.67 -7.75
C GLU A 25 -17.44 -21.56 -7.00
N LEU A 26 -16.33 -21.78 -7.70
CA LEU A 26 -14.99 -21.60 -7.13
C LEU A 26 -14.73 -20.15 -6.74
N ALA A 27 -15.15 -19.20 -7.58
CA ALA A 27 -15.05 -17.77 -7.31
C ALA A 27 -15.83 -17.39 -6.04
N LYS A 28 -17.07 -17.89 -5.91
CA LYS A 28 -17.93 -17.67 -4.75
C LYS A 28 -17.34 -18.27 -3.47
N SER A 29 -16.76 -19.48 -3.52
CA SER A 29 -16.12 -20.09 -2.35
C SER A 29 -14.88 -19.34 -1.86
N LEU A 30 -14.22 -18.61 -2.75
CA LEU A 30 -13.01 -17.83 -2.46
C LEU A 30 -13.29 -16.34 -2.22
N GLY A 31 -14.53 -15.88 -2.36
CA GLY A 31 -14.89 -14.47 -2.24
C GLY A 31 -14.26 -13.58 -3.32
N VAL A 32 -14.02 -14.13 -4.53
CA VAL A 32 -13.41 -13.40 -5.66
C VAL A 32 -14.35 -13.39 -6.87
N SER A 33 -14.01 -12.58 -7.89
CA SER A 33 -14.78 -12.56 -9.13
C SER A 33 -14.48 -13.77 -10.01
N ARG A 34 -15.45 -14.20 -10.82
CA ARG A 34 -15.22 -15.23 -11.86
C ARG A 34 -14.11 -14.84 -12.84
N GLN A 35 -13.98 -13.55 -13.15
CA GLN A 35 -12.90 -13.05 -14.02
C GLN A 35 -11.52 -13.28 -13.39
N SER A 36 -11.40 -13.19 -12.07
CA SER A 36 -10.17 -13.51 -11.34
C SER A 36 -9.79 -14.98 -11.53
N ILE A 37 -10.74 -15.90 -11.41
CA ILE A 37 -10.51 -17.34 -11.67
C ILE A 37 -10.07 -17.59 -13.12
N ILE A 38 -10.71 -16.93 -14.09
CA ILE A 38 -10.33 -17.04 -15.51
C ILE A 38 -8.91 -16.52 -15.74
N ALA A 39 -8.53 -15.38 -15.15
CA ALA A 39 -7.20 -14.81 -15.27
C ALA A 39 -6.12 -15.72 -14.66
N LEU A 40 -6.42 -16.36 -13.52
CA LEU A 40 -5.55 -17.32 -12.86
C LEU A 40 -5.39 -18.61 -13.69
N GLU A 41 -6.48 -19.18 -14.22
CA GLU A 41 -6.43 -20.36 -15.09
C GLU A 41 -5.71 -20.12 -16.43
N GLN A 42 -5.74 -18.88 -16.92
CA GLN A 42 -5.02 -18.47 -18.13
C GLN A 42 -3.56 -18.10 -17.85
N GLY A 43 -3.11 -18.10 -16.59
CA GLY A 43 -1.77 -17.68 -16.19
C GLY A 43 -1.47 -16.20 -16.42
N LYS A 44 -2.50 -15.36 -16.57
CA LYS A 44 -2.36 -13.90 -16.76
C LYS A 44 -1.99 -13.18 -15.47
N SER A 45 -2.37 -13.75 -14.33
CA SER A 45 -2.15 -13.20 -12.99
C SER A 45 -1.71 -14.31 -12.03
N LEU A 46 -0.99 -13.93 -10.97
CA LEU A 46 -0.72 -14.80 -9.82
C LEU A 46 -1.65 -14.41 -8.66
N PRO A 47 -2.08 -15.38 -7.83
CA PRO A 47 -2.86 -15.07 -6.63
C PRO A 47 -1.98 -14.41 -5.57
N SER A 48 -2.58 -13.62 -4.68
CA SER A 48 -1.91 -13.23 -3.43
C SER A 48 -1.65 -14.46 -2.56
N LEU A 49 -0.68 -14.41 -1.64
CA LEU A 49 -0.36 -15.54 -0.76
C LEU A 49 -1.58 -16.05 0.03
N PRO A 50 -2.43 -15.20 0.66
CA PRO A 50 -3.63 -15.69 1.34
C PRO A 50 -4.59 -16.40 0.39
N LEU A 51 -4.76 -15.89 -0.82
CA LEU A 51 -5.61 -16.51 -1.83
C LEU A 51 -5.02 -17.84 -2.30
N ALA A 52 -3.70 -17.93 -2.47
CA ALA A 52 -2.98 -19.16 -2.81
C ALA A 52 -3.14 -20.24 -1.73
N VAL A 53 -3.10 -19.85 -0.45
CA VAL A 53 -3.36 -20.74 0.69
C VAL A 53 -4.82 -21.21 0.69
N ALA A 54 -5.78 -20.31 0.44
CA ALA A 54 -7.20 -20.69 0.33
C ALA A 54 -7.44 -21.69 -0.83
N PHE A 55 -6.75 -21.52 -1.95
CA PHE A 55 -6.73 -22.52 -3.02
C PHE A 55 -6.18 -23.87 -2.57
N SER A 56 -5.16 -23.88 -1.70
CA SER A 56 -4.60 -25.12 -1.15
C SER A 56 -5.58 -25.86 -0.26
N GLU A 57 -6.39 -25.13 0.51
CA GLU A 57 -7.43 -25.70 1.37
C GLU A 57 -8.56 -26.32 0.53
N ILE A 58 -9.01 -25.64 -0.53
CA ILE A 58 -10.08 -26.13 -1.42
C ILE A 58 -9.63 -27.35 -2.24
N PHE A 59 -8.39 -27.34 -2.73
CA PHE A 59 -7.87 -28.38 -3.59
C PHE A 59 -7.06 -29.45 -2.86
N GLU A 60 -6.90 -29.33 -1.55
CA GLU A 60 -6.10 -30.24 -0.70
C GLU A 60 -4.70 -30.50 -1.28
N THR A 61 -4.14 -29.48 -1.93
CA THR A 61 -2.91 -29.57 -2.72
C THR A 61 -2.04 -28.36 -2.35
N PRO A 62 -0.73 -28.51 -2.11
CA PRO A 62 0.15 -27.37 -1.84
C PRO A 62 0.06 -26.32 -2.95
N PHE A 63 -0.01 -25.03 -2.62
CA PHE A 63 -0.18 -23.98 -3.61
C PHE A 63 0.95 -23.94 -4.63
N GLU A 64 2.15 -24.38 -4.27
CA GLU A 64 3.30 -24.50 -5.18
C GLU A 64 3.08 -25.52 -6.29
N ALA A 65 2.24 -26.53 -6.03
CA ALA A 65 1.80 -27.50 -7.02
C ALA A 65 0.59 -27.01 -7.84
N ILE A 66 -0.28 -26.17 -7.25
CA ILE A 66 -1.43 -25.55 -7.94
C ILE A 66 -0.96 -24.43 -8.89
N PHE A 67 -0.02 -23.62 -8.42
CA PHE A 67 0.57 -22.47 -9.09
C PHE A 67 2.07 -22.70 -9.21
N CYS A 68 2.56 -23.19 -10.34
CA CYS A 68 4.00 -23.27 -10.56
C CYS A 68 4.59 -21.86 -10.72
N ILE A 69 5.52 -21.52 -9.82
CA ILE A 69 6.22 -20.21 -9.76
C ILE A 69 7.43 -20.16 -10.72
N GLU A 70 7.73 -21.24 -11.46
CA GLU A 70 8.92 -21.29 -12.32
C GLU A 70 8.72 -20.66 -13.70
N GLU A 71 8.94 -19.34 -13.76
CA GLU A 71 9.85 -18.69 -14.73
C GLU A 71 10.06 -17.17 -14.48
N LYS A 72 9.88 -16.65 -13.25
CA LYS A 72 10.32 -15.27 -12.90
C LYS A 72 11.45 -15.17 -11.89
N ILE A 73 11.86 -16.28 -11.27
CA ILE A 73 13.00 -16.28 -10.31
C ILE A 73 14.35 -16.47 -11.04
N ASN A 74 14.36 -17.08 -12.23
CA ASN A 74 15.62 -17.40 -12.95
C ASN A 74 16.15 -16.29 -13.87
N SER A 75 15.60 -15.07 -13.80
CA SER A 75 16.28 -13.89 -14.35
C SER A 75 16.68 -12.94 -13.22
N HIS A 76 17.76 -13.30 -12.53
CA HIS A 76 18.58 -12.46 -11.64
C HIS A 76 17.92 -11.94 -10.34
N ILE A 77 17.60 -12.83 -9.40
CA ILE A 77 17.71 -12.44 -7.99
C ILE A 77 18.94 -13.13 -7.42
N ASN A 78 19.97 -12.35 -7.12
CA ASN A 78 21.17 -12.86 -6.48
C ASN A 78 20.94 -12.92 -4.98
N PHE A 79 20.64 -14.11 -4.44
CA PHE A 79 20.34 -14.31 -3.01
C PHE A 79 21.50 -14.00 -2.05
N ASN A 80 22.71 -13.73 -2.57
CA ASN A 80 23.85 -13.25 -1.77
C ASN A 80 23.88 -11.72 -1.62
N ASP A 81 23.00 -11.00 -2.31
CA ASP A 81 22.93 -9.54 -2.24
C ASP A 81 21.84 -9.10 -1.24
N HIS A 82 22.29 -8.69 -0.05
CA HIS A 82 21.40 -8.34 1.05
C HIS A 82 20.56 -7.09 0.79
N GLU A 83 20.90 -6.25 -0.19
CA GLU A 83 20.17 -5.02 -0.50
C GLU A 83 18.94 -5.26 -1.39
N GLU A 84 19.03 -6.14 -2.38
CA GLU A 84 17.92 -6.54 -3.26
C GLU A 84 16.90 -7.41 -2.53
N VAL A 85 17.37 -8.35 -1.69
CA VAL A 85 16.49 -9.17 -0.84
C VAL A 85 15.75 -8.30 0.17
N ARG A 86 16.41 -7.27 0.72
CA ARG A 86 15.77 -6.33 1.64
C ARG A 86 14.71 -5.47 0.95
N ASN A 87 14.89 -5.05 -0.30
CA ASN A 87 13.85 -4.33 -1.07
C ASN A 87 12.66 -5.23 -1.45
N PHE A 88 12.87 -6.53 -1.65
CA PHE A 88 11.79 -7.49 -1.89
C PHE A 88 11.00 -7.80 -0.59
N MET A 89 11.67 -7.88 0.56
CA MET A 89 11.08 -8.24 1.85
C MET A 89 10.67 -7.06 2.75
N SER A 90 11.00 -5.80 2.40
CA SER A 90 10.67 -4.62 3.22
C SER A 90 9.22 -4.15 3.14
N ASN A 91 8.35 -4.91 2.46
CA ASN A 91 6.89 -4.74 2.52
C ASN A 91 6.19 -5.80 3.38
N ASP A 92 6.91 -6.60 4.15
CA ASP A 92 6.32 -7.49 5.13
C ASP A 92 7.14 -7.43 6.43
N LEU A 93 6.55 -6.80 7.45
CA LEU A 93 6.63 -7.20 8.86
C LEU A 93 5.80 -6.19 9.69
N SER A 94 4.48 -6.38 9.67
CA SER A 94 3.64 -5.96 10.79
C SER A 94 3.00 -7.22 11.40
N PRO A 95 2.98 -7.40 12.73
CA PRO A 95 2.31 -8.53 13.35
C PRO A 95 0.81 -8.53 13.00
N TRP A 96 0.37 -9.50 12.20
CA TRP A 96 -1.01 -9.65 11.75
C TRP A 96 -1.90 -10.15 12.90
N SER A 97 -3.01 -9.45 13.17
CA SER A 97 -4.06 -9.86 14.13
C SER A 97 -5.41 -10.09 13.41
N PRO A 98 -5.81 -11.35 13.14
CA PRO A 98 -6.81 -11.70 12.11
C PRO A 98 -8.28 -11.30 12.36
N MET A 99 -8.67 -10.86 13.56
CA MET A 99 -10.10 -10.67 13.90
C MET A 99 -10.56 -9.21 13.99
N ARG A 100 -9.68 -8.23 13.80
CA ARG A 100 -10.05 -6.80 13.84
C ARG A 100 -10.27 -6.20 12.44
N GLU A 101 -9.51 -6.61 11.43
CA GLU A 101 -9.70 -6.18 10.03
C GLU A 101 -10.92 -6.83 9.34
N ALA A 102 -11.23 -8.11 9.61
CA ALA A 102 -12.27 -8.83 8.85
C ALA A 102 -13.69 -8.30 9.08
N SER A 103 -14.00 -7.85 10.30
CA SER A 103 -15.29 -7.25 10.65
C SER A 103 -15.44 -5.86 10.01
N HIS A 104 -14.36 -5.09 9.95
CA HIS A 104 -14.34 -3.80 9.27
C HIS A 104 -14.41 -3.96 7.75
N LEU A 105 -13.85 -5.02 7.16
CA LEU A 105 -13.94 -5.26 5.73
C LEU A 105 -15.34 -5.73 5.29
N HIS A 106 -16.01 -6.58 6.07
CA HIS A 106 -17.39 -7.00 5.76
C HIS A 106 -18.40 -5.85 5.89
N GLU A 107 -18.31 -5.02 6.94
CA GLU A 107 -19.16 -3.82 7.04
C GLU A 107 -18.89 -2.80 5.93
N VAL A 108 -17.63 -2.68 5.49
CA VAL A 108 -17.25 -1.80 4.38
C VAL A 108 -17.74 -2.37 3.05
N ILE A 109 -17.63 -3.68 2.83
CA ILE A 109 -18.09 -4.36 1.60
C ILE A 109 -19.62 -4.38 1.51
N ASP A 110 -20.35 -4.68 2.58
CA ASP A 110 -21.81 -4.62 2.57
C ASP A 110 -22.32 -3.19 2.36
N ARG A 111 -21.62 -2.17 2.89
CA ARG A 111 -21.89 -0.75 2.56
C ARG A 111 -21.51 -0.34 1.13
N LEU A 112 -20.60 -1.06 0.48
CA LEU A 112 -20.19 -0.81 -0.91
C LEU A 112 -21.19 -1.43 -1.92
N PHE A 113 -21.96 -2.45 -1.55
CA PHE A 113 -22.82 -3.17 -2.50
C PHE A 113 -24.32 -2.78 -2.46
N ASP A 114 -24.73 -1.90 -1.55
CA ASP A 114 -26.09 -1.32 -1.56
C ASP A 114 -26.12 -0.15 -2.58
N GLU A 115 -27.08 -0.15 -3.51
CA GLU A 115 -27.19 0.68 -4.73
C GLU A 115 -27.23 2.22 -4.52
N ASN A 116 -27.00 2.70 -3.30
CA ASN A 116 -26.96 4.11 -2.93
C ASN A 116 -25.52 4.61 -2.73
N TRP A 117 -24.62 4.23 -3.64
CA TRP A 117 -23.16 4.46 -3.60
C TRP A 117 -22.81 5.95 -3.35
N PRO A 118 -22.38 6.35 -2.15
CA PRO A 118 -21.61 7.58 -2.04
C PRO A 118 -20.28 7.26 -2.72
N GLN A 119 -20.00 7.94 -3.82
CA GLN A 119 -18.72 7.90 -4.53
C GLN A 119 -17.58 7.78 -3.52
N VAL A 120 -17.02 6.57 -3.33
CA VAL A 120 -15.85 6.37 -2.48
C VAL A 120 -14.68 7.00 -3.23
N LYS A 121 -14.61 8.32 -3.13
CA LYS A 121 -13.48 9.12 -3.62
C LYS A 121 -12.27 8.62 -2.86
N SER A 122 -11.35 7.95 -3.56
CA SER A 122 -10.04 7.68 -2.99
C SER A 122 -9.48 9.02 -2.48
N PRO A 123 -9.11 9.14 -1.20
CA PRO A 123 -8.59 10.40 -0.68
C PRO A 123 -7.36 10.76 -1.51
N GLN A 124 -7.42 11.87 -2.24
CA GLN A 124 -6.31 12.33 -3.06
C GLN A 124 -5.22 12.82 -2.10
N LEU A 125 -4.16 12.04 -1.94
CA LEU A 125 -3.06 12.41 -1.07
C LEU A 125 -2.12 13.37 -1.82
N PRO A 126 -1.69 14.48 -1.20
CA PRO A 126 -0.71 15.37 -1.83
C PRO A 126 0.59 14.60 -2.08
N THR A 127 1.20 14.80 -3.24
CA THR A 127 2.56 14.34 -3.51
C THR A 127 3.53 15.08 -2.60
N MET A 128 4.53 14.39 -2.05
CA MET A 128 5.49 15.02 -1.14
C MET A 128 6.87 14.39 -1.22
N ASN A 129 7.87 15.22 -0.93
CA ASN A 129 9.27 14.86 -0.77
C ASN A 129 9.68 15.11 0.68
N VAL A 130 10.45 14.18 1.25
CA VAL A 130 11.08 14.32 2.57
C VAL A 130 12.58 14.22 2.37
N TYR A 131 13.32 15.24 2.78
CA TYR A 131 14.77 15.28 2.60
C TYR A 131 15.44 16.03 3.74
N GLU A 132 16.75 15.84 3.87
CA GLU A 132 17.57 16.55 4.84
C GLU A 132 18.28 17.73 4.17
N LYS A 133 18.29 18.86 4.85
CA LYS A 133 19.04 20.05 4.45
C LYS A 133 19.71 20.65 5.68
N ASP A 134 21.04 20.67 5.68
CA ASP A 134 21.87 21.15 6.78
C ASP A 134 21.54 20.45 8.11
N THR A 135 20.93 21.15 9.08
CA THR A 135 20.51 20.60 10.37
C THR A 135 19.00 20.34 10.45
N ASN A 136 18.30 20.40 9.32
CA ASN A 136 16.84 20.38 9.26
C ASN A 136 16.34 19.18 8.45
N VAL A 137 15.22 18.63 8.87
CA VAL A 137 14.36 17.79 8.02
C VAL A 137 13.40 18.72 7.29
N VAL A 138 13.31 18.59 5.98
CA VAL A 138 12.40 19.39 5.14
C VAL A 138 11.39 18.48 4.49
N VAL A 139 10.11 18.84 4.62
CA VAL A 139 9.00 18.17 3.94
C VAL A 139 8.37 19.14 2.96
N ALA A 140 8.40 18.81 1.68
CA ALA A 140 7.79 19.61 0.62
C ALA A 140 6.59 18.86 0.05
N ALA A 141 5.39 19.44 0.10
CA ALA A 141 4.14 18.83 -0.36
C ALA A 141 3.43 19.71 -1.39
N ASP A 142 2.96 19.11 -2.49
CA ASP A 142 2.27 19.84 -3.55
C ASP A 142 0.81 20.09 -3.14
N VAL A 143 0.47 21.37 -2.96
CA VAL A 143 -0.86 21.83 -2.54
C VAL A 143 -1.38 22.98 -3.41
N PRO A 144 -1.39 22.84 -4.76
CA PRO A 144 -1.79 23.94 -5.62
C PRO A 144 -3.27 24.29 -5.42
N GLY A 145 -3.55 25.59 -5.39
CA GLY A 145 -4.90 26.15 -5.25
C GLY A 145 -5.49 26.07 -3.84
N ILE A 146 -4.70 25.72 -2.82
CA ILE A 146 -5.17 25.66 -1.42
C ILE A 146 -4.62 26.88 -0.68
N LYS A 147 -5.47 27.54 0.10
CA LYS A 147 -5.09 28.66 0.96
C LYS A 147 -4.50 28.17 2.27
N GLU A 148 -3.66 29.00 2.89
CA GLU A 148 -3.03 28.70 4.19
C GLU A 148 -4.07 28.37 5.28
N GLU A 149 -5.20 29.08 5.28
CA GLU A 149 -6.32 28.88 6.22
C GLU A 149 -7.02 27.53 6.08
N ASP A 150 -6.88 26.88 4.92
CA ASP A 150 -7.49 25.57 4.61
C ASP A 150 -6.50 24.41 4.80
N LEU A 151 -5.34 24.65 5.41
CA LEU A 151 -4.30 23.67 5.72
C LEU A 151 -4.11 23.52 7.24
N SER A 152 -3.91 22.28 7.68
CA SER A 152 -3.47 21.94 9.04
C SER A 152 -2.20 21.11 8.99
N ILE A 153 -1.25 21.47 9.86
CA ILE A 153 0.07 20.84 9.96
C ILE A 153 0.27 20.43 11.41
N GLU A 154 0.41 19.13 11.65
CA GLU A 154 0.56 18.56 12.99
C GLU A 154 1.87 17.78 13.09
N VAL A 155 2.69 18.11 14.10
CA VAL A 155 3.98 17.44 14.35
C VAL A 155 3.88 16.50 15.55
N GLY A 156 3.79 15.20 15.27
CA GLY A 156 3.88 14.09 16.23
C GLY A 156 5.31 13.86 16.73
N GLU A 157 5.54 12.87 17.60
CA GLU A 157 6.89 12.59 18.15
C GLU A 157 7.92 12.25 17.05
N ASP A 158 7.49 11.46 16.08
CA ASP A 158 8.26 10.93 14.97
C ASP A 158 7.51 11.07 13.63
N THR A 159 6.42 11.85 13.60
CA THR A 159 5.52 11.96 12.44
C THR A 159 5.17 13.40 12.13
N LEU A 160 4.91 13.68 10.85
CA LEU A 160 4.31 14.92 10.37
C LEU A 160 3.02 14.57 9.62
N THR A 161 1.92 15.20 10.00
CA THR A 161 0.63 15.10 9.31
C THR A 161 0.32 16.42 8.63
N ILE A 162 0.00 16.36 7.34
CA ILE A 162 -0.48 17.50 6.55
C ILE A 162 -1.89 17.16 6.09
N SER A 163 -2.85 17.99 6.46
CA SER A 163 -4.25 17.85 6.08
C SER A 163 -4.82 19.16 5.57
N GLY A 164 -5.91 19.08 4.83
CA GLY A 164 -6.59 20.25 4.29
C GLY A 164 -7.75 19.90 3.38
N GLU A 165 -8.34 20.92 2.78
CA GLU A 165 -9.44 20.77 1.84
C GLU A 165 -9.21 21.57 0.56
N ARG A 166 -9.26 20.89 -0.58
CA ARG A 166 -9.31 21.58 -1.87
C ARG A 166 -10.76 21.87 -2.23
N LYS A 167 -11.15 23.13 -2.07
CA LYS A 167 -12.48 23.61 -2.46
C LYS A 167 -12.62 23.63 -3.98
N THR A 168 -13.82 23.31 -4.42
CA THR A 168 -14.23 23.44 -5.82
C THR A 168 -14.85 24.83 -5.98
N GLU A 169 -14.34 25.68 -6.85
CA GLU A 169 -14.94 27.00 -7.15
C GLU A 169 -16.08 26.92 -8.18
N GLU A 170 -16.65 25.73 -8.44
CA GLU A 170 -17.54 25.50 -9.58
C GLU A 170 -18.93 26.16 -9.39
N GLU A 171 -19.15 27.25 -10.12
CA GLU A 171 -20.47 27.72 -10.57
C GLU A 171 -21.01 26.91 -11.78
N VAL A 172 -20.28 25.86 -12.19
CA VAL A 172 -20.52 25.09 -13.41
C VAL A 172 -21.11 23.73 -13.04
N ASN A 173 -22.23 23.35 -13.66
CA ASN A 173 -22.90 22.10 -13.35
C ASN A 173 -22.06 20.90 -13.83
N GLU A 174 -22.24 19.74 -13.19
CA GLU A 174 -21.51 18.51 -13.56
C GLU A 174 -21.72 18.10 -15.04
N GLU A 175 -22.88 18.44 -15.61
CA GLU A 175 -23.25 18.17 -17.01
C GLU A 175 -22.54 19.06 -18.05
N ASP A 176 -21.98 20.19 -17.62
CA ASP A 176 -21.30 21.15 -18.49
C ASP A 176 -19.80 20.84 -18.66
N PHE A 177 -19.28 19.83 -17.95
CA PHE A 177 -17.89 19.40 -18.09
C PHE A 177 -17.69 18.52 -19.33
N TYR A 178 -16.86 18.99 -20.27
CA TYR A 178 -16.30 18.08 -21.28
C TYR A 178 -15.36 17.03 -20.67
N ARG A 179 -14.65 17.38 -19.59
CA ARG A 179 -13.77 16.49 -18.82
C ARG A 179 -13.42 17.10 -17.46
N LYS A 180 -13.42 16.29 -16.40
CA LYS A 180 -13.07 16.70 -15.02
C LYS A 180 -11.96 15.80 -14.46
N GLU A 181 -10.73 16.30 -14.46
CA GLU A 181 -9.54 15.56 -13.97
C GLU A 181 -8.97 16.13 -12.67
N VAL A 182 -9.29 17.38 -12.35
CA VAL A 182 -8.82 18.03 -11.13
C VAL A 182 -9.61 17.48 -9.95
N SER A 183 -8.93 16.78 -9.05
CA SER A 183 -9.51 16.24 -7.84
C SER A 183 -9.85 17.35 -6.85
N THR A 184 -11.01 17.24 -6.18
CA THR A 184 -11.46 18.15 -5.12
C THR A 184 -11.93 17.38 -3.88
N GLY A 185 -11.90 18.03 -2.72
CA GLY A 185 -12.25 17.44 -1.42
C GLY A 185 -11.12 17.48 -0.40
N SER A 186 -11.35 16.84 0.73
CA SER A 186 -10.40 16.78 1.84
C SER A 186 -9.29 15.77 1.61
N PHE A 187 -8.12 16.06 2.17
CA PHE A 187 -6.97 15.18 2.18
C PHE A 187 -6.28 15.20 3.55
N SER A 188 -5.60 14.09 3.87
CA SER A 188 -4.74 13.98 5.04
C SER A 188 -3.66 12.96 4.76
N ARG A 189 -2.39 13.36 4.85
CA ARG A 189 -1.24 12.49 4.62
C ARG A 189 -0.26 12.63 5.78
N THR A 190 0.13 11.50 6.36
CA THR A 190 1.12 11.42 7.43
C THR A 190 2.40 10.77 6.91
N VAL A 191 3.55 11.29 7.32
CA VAL A 191 4.86 10.70 7.07
C VAL A 191 5.67 10.57 8.34
N GLN A 192 6.49 9.51 8.39
CA GLN A 192 7.49 9.35 9.44
C GLN A 192 8.70 10.25 9.17
N LEU A 193 9.17 10.91 10.23
CA LEU A 193 10.35 11.76 10.21
C LEU A 193 11.61 10.90 10.43
N PRO A 194 12.68 11.10 9.65
CA PRO A 194 13.89 10.30 9.76
C PRO A 194 14.74 10.65 11.00
N ALA A 195 14.36 11.67 11.76
CA ALA A 195 15.07 12.14 12.94
C ALA A 195 14.11 12.79 13.95
N ILE A 196 14.54 12.87 15.21
CA ILE A 196 13.84 13.62 16.25
C ILE A 196 13.99 15.12 15.96
N VAL A 197 12.88 15.83 15.87
CA VAL A 197 12.83 17.26 15.53
C VAL A 197 12.44 18.13 16.73
N ASP A 198 12.83 19.40 16.68
CA ASP A 198 12.44 20.44 17.62
C ASP A 198 11.17 21.13 17.14
N LYS A 199 10.01 20.62 17.58
CA LYS A 199 8.69 21.04 17.11
C LYS A 199 8.39 22.51 17.38
N GLU A 200 8.97 23.08 18.44
CA GLU A 200 8.73 24.49 18.82
C GLU A 200 9.38 25.48 17.85
N LYS A 201 10.34 25.01 17.04
CA LYS A 201 11.04 25.79 16.01
C LYS A 201 10.70 25.34 14.60
N ALA A 202 9.60 24.61 14.44
CA ALA A 202 9.10 24.23 13.13
C ALA A 202 8.60 25.49 12.40
N GLU A 203 8.97 25.61 11.12
CA GLU A 203 8.51 26.68 10.24
C GLU A 203 7.81 26.06 9.03
N ALA A 204 6.78 26.73 8.51
CA ALA A 204 6.06 26.30 7.32
C ALA A 204 5.78 27.51 6.43
N GLU A 205 5.99 27.35 5.13
CA GLU A 205 5.71 28.39 4.12
C GLU A 205 5.09 27.76 2.87
N ILE A 206 4.25 28.51 2.16
CA ILE A 206 3.76 28.12 0.84
C ILE A 206 4.44 28.96 -0.22
N LYS A 207 5.05 28.29 -1.19
CA LYS A 207 5.72 28.95 -2.32
C LYS A 207 5.36 28.23 -3.61
N ASP A 208 4.88 28.97 -4.60
CA ASP A 208 4.54 28.46 -5.94
C ASP A 208 3.61 27.23 -5.93
N GLY A 209 2.68 27.17 -4.96
CA GLY A 209 1.73 26.05 -4.80
C GLY A 209 2.30 24.83 -4.08
N GLN A 210 3.49 24.93 -3.49
CA GLN A 210 4.10 23.90 -2.67
C GLN A 210 4.22 24.36 -1.23
N LEU A 211 3.77 23.52 -0.29
CA LEU A 211 3.97 23.70 1.14
C LEU A 211 5.34 23.14 1.54
N ILE A 212 6.18 23.97 2.15
CA ILE A 212 7.52 23.62 2.61
C ILE A 212 7.53 23.72 4.13
N VAL A 213 7.67 22.58 4.80
CA VAL A 213 7.79 22.48 6.26
C VAL A 213 9.24 22.21 6.62
N THR A 214 9.87 23.12 7.36
CA THR A 214 11.25 23.03 7.83
C THR A 214 11.26 22.69 9.32
N LEU A 215 11.86 21.55 9.65
CA LEU A 215 11.88 20.99 10.99
C LEU A 215 13.33 20.86 11.48
N PRO A 216 13.81 21.73 12.39
CA PRO A 216 15.14 21.61 12.94
C PRO A 216 15.31 20.29 13.70
N LYS A 217 16.42 19.59 13.49
CA LYS A 217 16.73 18.39 14.25
C LYS A 217 17.07 18.76 15.70
N LYS A 218 16.58 17.97 16.66
CA LYS A 218 17.10 18.07 18.03
C LYS A 218 18.56 17.62 18.03
N ALA A 219 19.40 18.37 18.76
CA ALA A 219 20.79 18.00 18.94
C ALA A 219 20.86 16.55 19.46
N ALA A 220 21.59 15.70 18.74
CA ALA A 220 21.74 14.31 19.10
C ALA A 220 22.27 14.20 20.53
N VAL A 221 21.50 13.57 21.42
CA VAL A 221 22.08 13.04 22.66
C VAL A 221 23.06 11.97 22.18
N SER A 222 24.36 12.28 22.22
CA SER A 222 25.42 11.36 21.85
C SER A 222 25.12 9.98 22.45
N PRO A 223 25.01 8.90 21.65
CA PRO A 223 24.72 7.59 22.21
C PRO A 223 25.85 7.24 23.17
N LYS A 224 25.54 7.21 24.48
CA LYS A 224 26.45 6.70 25.49
C LYS A 224 26.57 5.19 25.26
N ILE A 225 27.48 4.79 24.38
CA ILE A 225 27.83 3.39 24.17
C ILE A 225 28.37 2.86 25.50
N THR A 226 27.53 2.15 26.24
CA THR A 226 27.93 1.53 27.50
C THR A 226 28.41 0.12 27.17
N LYS A 227 29.72 -0.09 27.13
CA LYS A 227 30.29 -1.43 26.94
C LYS A 227 29.95 -2.30 28.15
N ILE A 228 29.08 -3.29 27.96
CA ILE A 228 28.75 -4.28 28.98
C ILE A 228 29.87 -5.33 28.99
N LYS A 229 30.51 -5.56 30.14
CA LYS A 229 31.51 -6.61 30.31
C LYS A 229 30.81 -7.93 30.66
N VAL A 230 31.11 -8.98 29.90
CA VAL A 230 30.64 -10.34 30.18
C VAL A 230 31.43 -10.91 31.36
N LYS A 231 30.75 -11.34 32.44
CA LYS A 231 31.34 -12.17 33.50
C LYS A 231 31.21 -13.64 33.12
N LYS A 232 32.30 -14.38 33.23
CA LYS A 232 32.31 -15.84 33.08
C LYS A 232 31.76 -16.48 34.37
N ALA A 233 30.84 -17.43 34.21
CA ALA A 233 30.30 -18.24 35.30
C ALA A 233 31.34 -19.24 35.83
#